data_AF-A0A392QAP0-F1
#
_entry.id   AF-A0A392QAP0-F1
#
_cell.length_a   1.000
_cell.length_b   1.000
_cell.length_c   1.000
_cell.angle_alpha   90.00
_cell.angle_beta   90.00
_cell.angle_gamma   90.00
#
_symmetry.space_group_name_H-M   'P 1'
#
loop_
_entity.id
_entity.type
_entity.pdbx_description
1 polymer ?
#
loop_
_entity_poly.entity_id
_entity_poly.type
_entity_poly.pdbx_seq_one_letter_code
_entity_poly.pdbx_strand_id
1 'polypeptide(L)'
;CHNGHTLCSTCKTRVHNRCPTCRQELGDIRCLALEKIAESLELPCRYTSIGCPEIFPYYSKLKHESICNFRPYNCPYAGSDCSVLGDISQLVAHLRDDHRVDMHSGCTFNHRYVKSNPMEVENATWMLT
;
A
#
# COMPACT_ATOMS: atom_id res chain seq x y z
N CYS A 1 -1.79 -29.93 -3.89
CA CYS A 1 -2.33 -30.86 -4.92
C CYS A 1 -1.94 -32.28 -4.53
N HIS A 2 -2.77 -33.30 -4.78
CA HIS A 2 -2.40 -34.70 -4.52
C HIS A 2 -1.14 -35.14 -5.28
N ASN A 3 -0.88 -34.54 -6.45
CA ASN A 3 0.31 -34.82 -7.26
C ASN A 3 1.55 -33.97 -6.85
N GLY A 4 1.53 -33.33 -5.68
CA GLY A 4 2.70 -32.60 -5.16
C GLY A 4 2.87 -31.15 -5.64
N HIS A 5 2.04 -30.65 -6.55
CA HIS A 5 2.07 -29.22 -6.92
C HIS A 5 1.53 -28.31 -5.80
N THR A 6 2.31 -27.29 -5.45
CA THR A 6 1.99 -26.35 -4.39
C THR A 6 1.60 -24.98 -4.94
N LEU A 7 0.59 -24.37 -4.32
CA LEU A 7 0.13 -23.00 -4.56
C LEU A 7 -0.23 -22.39 -3.20
N CYS A 8 -0.09 -21.07 -3.07
CA CYS A 8 -0.65 -20.37 -1.90
C CYS A 8 -2.18 -20.29 -1.99
N SER A 9 -2.83 -19.97 -0.86
CA SER A 9 -4.29 -19.81 -0.77
C SER A 9 -4.84 -18.80 -1.78
N THR A 10 -4.19 -17.65 -1.93
CA THR A 10 -4.57 -16.61 -2.91
C THR A 10 -4.52 -17.13 -4.34
N CYS A 11 -3.48 -17.89 -4.70
CA CYS A 11 -3.35 -18.47 -6.04
C CYS A 11 -4.38 -19.59 -6.28
N LYS A 12 -4.70 -20.41 -5.27
CA LYS A 12 -5.76 -21.44 -5.34
C LYS A 12 -7.12 -20.86 -5.74
N THR A 13 -7.49 -19.70 -5.18
CA THR A 13 -8.72 -18.98 -5.54
C THR A 13 -8.69 -18.49 -6.98
N ARG A 14 -7.56 -17.91 -7.43
CA ARG A 14 -7.40 -17.40 -8.81
C ARG A 14 -7.50 -18.47 -9.89
N VAL A 15 -7.17 -19.72 -9.56
CA VAL A 15 -7.23 -20.86 -10.51
C VAL A 15 -8.49 -21.72 -10.30
N HIS A 16 -9.51 -21.19 -9.63
CA HIS A 16 -10.79 -21.87 -9.41
C HIS A 16 -10.64 -23.29 -8.85
N ASN A 17 -9.78 -23.44 -7.84
CA ASN A 17 -9.55 -24.73 -7.17
C ASN A 17 -9.00 -25.84 -8.09
N ARG A 18 -8.40 -25.52 -9.25
CA ARG A 18 -7.80 -26.51 -10.15
C ARG A 18 -6.31 -26.24 -10.35
N CYS A 19 -5.51 -27.29 -10.29
CA CYS A 19 -4.07 -27.18 -10.49
C CYS A 19 -3.76 -26.74 -11.93
N PRO A 20 -3.01 -25.66 -12.16
CA PRO A 20 -2.67 -25.20 -13.51
C PRO A 20 -1.74 -26.18 -14.25
N THR A 21 -0.96 -26.97 -13.51
CA THR A 21 0.00 -27.92 -14.09
C THR A 21 -0.64 -29.23 -14.49
N CYS A 22 -1.35 -29.91 -13.57
CA CYS A 22 -1.91 -31.24 -13.81
C CYS A 22 -3.44 -31.28 -13.95
N ARG A 23 -4.12 -30.12 -13.87
CA ARG A 23 -5.59 -29.96 -14.03
C ARG A 23 -6.46 -30.70 -13.00
N GLN A 24 -5.84 -31.33 -12.01
CA GLN A 24 -6.52 -31.98 -10.88
C GLN A 24 -7.06 -30.96 -9.88
N GLU A 25 -8.10 -31.35 -9.15
CA GLU A 25 -8.67 -30.51 -8.11
C GLU A 25 -7.67 -30.28 -6.96
N LEU A 26 -7.63 -29.05 -6.46
CA LEU A 26 -6.82 -28.65 -5.33
C LEU A 26 -7.60 -28.90 -4.05
N GLY A 27 -7.26 -29.99 -3.35
CA GLY A 27 -7.74 -30.21 -1.98
C GLY A 27 -7.23 -29.16 -0.99
N ASP A 28 -7.64 -29.27 0.26
CA ASP A 28 -7.14 -28.45 1.37
C ASP A 28 -5.86 -29.04 1.99
N ILE A 29 -4.84 -29.20 1.15
CA ILE A 29 -3.55 -29.80 1.53
C ILE A 29 -2.52 -28.68 1.69
N ARG A 30 -1.98 -28.53 2.90
CA ARG A 30 -0.93 -27.57 3.22
C ARG A 30 0.46 -28.17 3.04
N CYS A 31 1.40 -27.35 2.57
CA CYS A 31 2.81 -27.74 2.45
C CYS A 31 3.61 -27.15 3.62
N LEU A 32 3.58 -27.83 4.78
CA LEU A 32 4.23 -27.36 6.01
C LEU A 32 5.75 -27.12 5.85
N ALA A 33 6.40 -27.85 4.96
CA ALA A 33 7.82 -27.63 4.66
C ALA A 33 8.07 -26.24 4.04
N LEU A 34 7.25 -25.84 3.06
CA LEU A 34 7.36 -24.51 2.46
C LEU A 34 6.94 -23.40 3.41
N GLU A 35 5.99 -23.67 4.32
CA GLU A 35 5.64 -22.73 5.38
C GLU A 35 6.83 -22.48 6.33
N LYS A 36 7.51 -23.54 6.78
CA LYS A 36 8.73 -23.42 7.61
C LYS A 36 9.88 -22.72 6.88
N ILE A 37 10.06 -23.00 5.59
CA ILE A 37 11.05 -22.29 4.78
C ILE A 37 10.69 -20.80 4.72
N ALA A 38 9.42 -20.46 4.45
CA ALA A 38 8.99 -19.06 4.42
C ALA A 38 9.21 -18.33 5.74
N GLU A 39 9.05 -19.01 6.89
CA GLU A 39 9.36 -18.45 8.22
C GLU A 39 10.85 -18.13 8.41
N SER A 40 11.75 -18.91 7.81
CA SER A 40 13.20 -18.68 7.93
C SER A 40 13.76 -17.69 6.89
N LEU A 41 12.96 -17.26 5.91
CA LEU A 41 13.42 -16.35 4.87
C LEU A 41 13.44 -14.90 5.36
N GLU A 42 14.60 -14.27 5.18
CA GLU A 42 14.77 -12.83 5.33
C GLU A 42 14.74 -12.17 3.95
N LEU A 43 13.90 -11.14 3.80
CA LEU A 43 13.64 -10.49 2.53
C LEU A 43 13.79 -8.98 2.68
N PRO A 44 14.40 -8.30 1.69
CA PRO A 44 14.47 -6.85 1.70
C PRO A 44 13.08 -6.23 1.53
N CYS A 45 12.87 -5.05 2.11
CA CYS A 45 11.67 -4.25 1.88
C CYS A 45 11.41 -4.01 0.39
N ARG A 46 10.16 -4.04 -0.08
CA ARG A 46 9.85 -3.72 -1.49
C ARG A 46 10.27 -2.31 -1.91
N TYR A 47 10.45 -1.39 -0.95
CA TYR A 47 10.85 0.00 -1.21
C TYR A 47 12.37 0.21 -1.12
N THR A 48 13.18 -0.86 -1.20
CA THR A 48 14.64 -0.74 -1.25
C THR A 48 15.13 0.11 -2.42
N SER A 49 14.46 0.07 -3.57
CA SER A 49 14.78 0.95 -4.70
C SER A 49 14.57 2.44 -4.43
N ILE A 50 13.78 2.78 -3.40
CA ILE A 50 13.45 4.16 -2.97
C ILE A 50 14.30 4.54 -1.74
N GLY A 51 15.13 3.61 -1.23
CA GLY A 51 16.10 3.89 -0.17
C GLY A 51 15.86 3.18 1.15
N CYS A 52 14.86 2.28 1.27
CA CYS A 52 14.69 1.49 2.48
C CYS A 52 15.76 0.38 2.59
N PRO A 53 16.69 0.43 3.57
CA PRO A 53 17.77 -0.55 3.69
C PRO A 53 17.36 -1.82 4.47
N GLU A 54 16.15 -1.81 5.04
CA GLU A 54 15.74 -2.80 6.02
C GLU A 54 15.38 -4.16 5.40
N ILE A 55 15.73 -5.22 6.13
CA ILE A 55 15.48 -6.62 5.77
C ILE A 55 14.68 -7.25 6.91
N PHE A 56 13.65 -8.03 6.56
CA PHE A 56 12.75 -8.62 7.54
C PHE A 56 12.39 -10.08 7.23
N PRO A 57 12.04 -10.88 8.25
CA PRO A 57 11.34 -12.15 8.04
C PRO A 57 10.05 -11.95 7.23
N TYR A 58 9.67 -12.94 6.42
CA TYR A 58 8.52 -12.86 5.49
C TYR A 58 7.25 -12.24 6.09
N TYR A 59 6.81 -12.69 7.27
CA TYR A 59 5.58 -12.19 7.91
C TYR A 59 5.72 -10.78 8.52
N SER A 60 6.91 -10.43 9.00
CA SER A 60 7.20 -9.11 9.57
C SER A 60 7.37 -8.05 8.48
N LYS A 61 7.90 -8.45 7.32
CA LYS A 61 8.06 -7.59 6.14
C LYS A 61 6.75 -6.93 5.73
N LEU A 62 5.65 -7.70 5.66
CA LEU A 62 4.34 -7.16 5.26
C LEU A 62 3.82 -6.07 6.20
N LYS A 63 4.09 -6.21 7.51
CA LYS A 63 3.74 -5.21 8.52
C LYS A 63 4.60 -3.96 8.38
N HIS A 64 5.89 -4.12 8.11
CA HIS A 64 6.76 -2.98 7.83
C HIS A 64 6.33 -2.22 6.56
N GLU A 65 6.02 -2.92 5.48
CA GLU A 65 5.69 -2.30 4.19
C GLU A 65 4.42 -1.43 4.22
N SER A 66 3.49 -1.64 5.18
CA SER A 66 2.32 -0.78 5.34
C SER A 66 2.64 0.55 6.04
N ILE A 67 3.72 0.61 6.82
CA ILE A 67 4.14 1.79 7.60
C ILE A 67 5.54 2.30 7.23
N CYS A 68 6.14 1.79 6.15
CA CYS A 68 7.48 2.15 5.74
C CYS A 68 7.57 3.64 5.38
N ASN A 69 8.55 4.35 5.91
CA ASN A 69 8.77 5.78 5.61
C ASN A 69 9.12 6.04 4.13
N PHE A 70 9.58 5.01 3.40
CA PHE A 70 9.90 5.08 1.97
C PHE A 70 8.73 4.65 1.07
N ARG A 71 7.57 4.34 1.67
CA ARG A 71 6.36 4.01 0.92
C ARG A 71 5.84 5.27 0.22
N PRO A 72 5.58 5.24 -1.11
CA PRO A 72 4.94 6.35 -1.79
C PRO A 72 3.47 6.46 -1.38
N TYR A 73 2.96 7.69 -1.39
CA TYR A 73 1.58 8.02 -1.08
C TYR A 73 0.83 8.40 -2.35
N ASN A 74 -0.48 8.19 -2.37
CA ASN A 74 -1.34 8.75 -3.42
C ASN A 74 -1.55 10.24 -3.15
N CYS A 75 -1.73 11.02 -4.21
CA CYS A 75 -2.15 12.41 -4.09
C CYS A 75 -3.45 12.50 -3.26
N PRO A 76 -3.49 13.31 -2.19
CA PRO A 76 -4.64 13.42 -1.31
C PRO A 76 -5.72 14.39 -1.83
N TYR A 77 -5.57 14.93 -3.04
CA TYR A 77 -6.48 15.94 -3.58
C TYR A 77 -7.87 15.35 -3.86
N ALA A 78 -8.89 15.85 -3.15
CA ALA A 78 -10.25 15.33 -3.22
C ALA A 78 -11.07 15.82 -4.43
N GLY A 79 -10.57 16.80 -5.18
CA GLY A 79 -11.33 17.48 -6.24
C GLY A 79 -11.25 16.85 -7.63
N SER A 80 -10.41 15.82 -7.83
CA SER A 80 -10.24 15.13 -9.11
C SER A 80 -9.63 13.74 -8.91
N ASP A 81 -9.85 12.81 -9.84
CA ASP A 81 -9.16 11.50 -9.87
C ASP A 81 -7.67 11.67 -10.22
N CYS A 82 -6.88 12.17 -9.27
CA CYS A 82 -5.44 12.29 -9.39
C CYS A 82 -4.78 10.98 -8.97
N SER A 83 -4.11 10.31 -9.92
CA SER A 83 -3.43 9.03 -9.70
C SER A 83 -1.91 9.18 -9.44
N VAL A 84 -1.45 10.39 -9.13
CA VAL A 84 -0.02 10.63 -8.89
C VAL A 84 0.39 9.97 -7.58
N LEU A 85 1.51 9.25 -7.65
CA LEU A 85 2.18 8.59 -6.54
C LEU A 85 3.54 9.20 -6.34
N GLY A 86 3.92 9.47 -5.09
CA GLY A 86 5.23 10.04 -4.77
C GLY A 86 5.52 10.06 -3.28
N ASP A 87 6.74 10.49 -2.93
CA ASP A 87 7.06 10.84 -1.55
C ASP A 87 6.38 12.17 -1.14
N ILE A 88 6.46 12.50 0.15
CA ILE A 88 5.80 13.70 0.69
C ILE A 88 6.30 14.97 -0.01
N SER A 89 7.60 15.11 -0.26
CA SER A 89 8.16 16.30 -0.90
C SER A 89 7.68 16.45 -2.34
N GLN A 90 7.63 15.33 -3.07
CA GLN A 90 7.09 15.28 -4.43
C GLN A 90 5.60 15.64 -4.46
N LEU A 91 4.80 15.08 -3.57
CA LEU A 91 3.36 15.36 -3.51
C LEU A 91 3.07 16.79 -3.09
N VAL A 92 3.88 17.37 -2.21
CA VAL A 92 3.80 18.78 -1.82
C VAL A 92 4.02 19.70 -3.01
N ALA A 93 5.02 19.41 -3.84
CA ALA A 93 5.25 20.15 -5.08
C ALA A 93 4.10 19.97 -6.07
N HIS A 94 3.67 18.73 -6.29
CA HIS A 94 2.54 18.39 -7.17
C HIS A 94 1.23 19.11 -6.75
N LEU A 95 0.89 19.14 -5.47
CA LEU A 95 -0.31 19.82 -4.97
C LEU A 95 -0.28 21.33 -5.25
N ARG A 96 0.91 21.95 -5.18
CA ARG A 96 1.10 23.37 -5.48
C ARG A 96 1.01 23.64 -6.97
N ASP A 97 1.70 22.85 -7.78
CA ASP A 97 1.94 23.17 -9.19
C ASP A 97 0.75 22.72 -10.07
N ASP A 98 0.21 21.52 -9.82
CA ASP A 98 -0.87 20.93 -10.62
C ASP A 98 -2.25 21.26 -10.05
N HIS A 99 -2.41 21.23 -8.73
CA HIS A 99 -3.70 21.47 -8.07
C HIS A 99 -3.88 22.88 -7.50
N ARG A 100 -2.84 23.73 -7.57
CA ARG A 100 -2.85 25.13 -7.10
C ARG A 100 -3.35 25.26 -5.66
N VAL A 101 -2.99 24.30 -4.80
CA VAL A 101 -3.36 24.31 -3.38
C VAL A 101 -2.47 25.29 -2.62
N ASP A 102 -3.09 26.26 -1.94
CA ASP A 102 -2.41 27.19 -1.05
C ASP A 102 -1.92 26.47 0.21
N MET A 103 -0.60 26.26 0.31
CA MET A 103 0.00 25.63 1.48
C MET A 103 0.36 26.67 2.55
N HIS A 104 -0.17 26.52 3.76
CA HIS A 104 0.29 27.29 4.93
C HIS A 104 1.44 26.53 5.61
N SER A 105 2.42 27.27 6.15
CA SER A 105 3.61 26.68 6.78
C SER A 105 3.25 25.91 8.04
N GLY A 106 3.50 24.60 8.02
CA GLY A 106 3.17 23.66 9.09
C GLY A 106 2.38 22.50 8.52
N CYS A 107 2.60 21.28 9.01
CA CYS A 107 2.05 20.03 8.49
C CYS A 107 0.51 19.89 8.64
N THR A 108 -0.25 20.96 8.50
CA THR A 108 -1.69 21.07 8.58
C THR A 108 -2.25 21.35 7.18
N PHE A 109 -2.85 20.31 6.59
CA PHE A 109 -3.63 20.43 5.36
C PHE A 109 -4.96 21.10 5.70
N ASN A 110 -5.03 22.43 5.55
CA ASN A 110 -6.31 23.11 5.55
C ASN A 110 -6.96 22.87 4.18
N HIS A 111 -7.81 21.84 4.09
CA HIS A 111 -8.71 21.68 2.96
C HIS A 111 -9.72 22.82 3.05
N ARG A 112 -9.39 23.98 2.47
CA ARG A 112 -10.33 25.08 2.32
C ARG A 112 -11.36 24.57 1.33
N TYR A 113 -12.47 24.01 1.83
CA TYR A 113 -13.68 23.86 1.03
C TYR A 113 -13.93 25.25 0.46
N VAL A 114 -13.70 25.45 -0.83
CA VAL A 114 -14.15 26.66 -1.51
C VAL A 114 -15.66 26.48 -1.65
N LYS A 115 -16.39 26.64 -0.54
CA LYS A 115 -17.80 26.98 -0.61
C LYS A 115 -17.84 28.38 -1.22
N SER A 116 -18.69 28.55 -2.22
CA SER A 116 -18.90 29.81 -2.94
C SER A 116 -19.32 30.99 -2.05
N ASN A 117 -19.58 30.75 -0.77
CA ASN A 117 -20.09 31.72 0.18
C ASN A 117 -19.15 31.85 1.40
N PRO A 118 -18.43 32.99 1.56
CA PRO A 118 -17.45 33.24 2.63
C PRO A 118 -18.00 33.22 4.07
N MET A 119 -19.32 33.12 4.26
CA MET A 119 -19.97 33.21 5.57
C MET A 119 -20.29 31.86 6.23
N GLU A 120 -20.03 30.73 5.56
CA GLU A 120 -20.35 29.38 6.08
C GLU A 120 -19.11 28.56 6.48
N VAL A 121 -18.10 29.20 7.06
CA VAL A 121 -16.93 28.48 7.58
C VAL A 121 -17.15 28.14 9.04
N GLU A 122 -17.62 26.93 9.32
CA GLU A 122 -17.43 26.30 10.62
C GLU A 122 -16.08 25.55 10.61
N ASN A 123 -15.21 25.92 11.55
CA ASN A 123 -13.86 25.38 11.68
C ASN A 123 -13.93 23.92 12.13
N ALA A 124 -13.87 22.98 11.19
CA ALA A 124 -13.72 21.56 11.51
C ALA A 124 -12.23 21.23 11.67
N THR A 125 -11.75 21.24 12.91
CA THR A 125 -10.40 20.79 13.28
C THR A 125 -10.38 19.26 13.32
N TRP A 126 -9.66 18.62 12.41
CA TRP A 126 -9.41 17.18 12.48
C TRP A 126 -7.97 16.93 12.91
N MET A 127 -7.78 16.10 13.94
CA MET A 127 -6.49 15.54 14.32
C MET A 127 -6.38 14.15 13.70
N LEU A 128 -5.26 13.88 13.03
CA LEU A 128 -4.93 12.54 12.55
C LEU A 128 -4.57 11.67 13.76
N THR A 129 -5.42 10.71 14.10
CA THR A 129 -5.08 9.56 14.94
C THR A 129 -4.63 8.39 14.08
#